data_AF-C0XFJ0-F1
#
_entry.id   AF-C0XFJ0-F1
#
_cell.length_a   1.000
_cell.length_b   1.000
_cell.length_c   1.000
_cell.angle_alpha   90.00
_cell.angle_beta   90.00
_cell.angle_gamma   90.00
#
_symmetry.space_group_name_H-M   'P 1'
#
loop_
_entity.id
_entity.type
_entity.pdbx_description
1 polymer ?
#
loop_
_entity_poly.entity_id
_entity_poly.type
_entity_poly.pdbx_seq_one_letter_code
_entity_poly.pdbx_strand_id
1 'polypeptide(L)'
;TAKTAGTTYTMTKKGATFFKKAKFYHTKDKSPVYYKGAFAADSATFTMTKYSTLNSAKTYKVTRSVTGIAKKTHKTQTFLYVKGYGWVKSYSLTKGIFKQAD
;
A
#
# COMPACT_ATOMS: atom_id res chain seq x y z
N THR A 1 12.10 -18.37 -10.78
CA THR A 1 11.72 -17.81 -9.46
C THR A 1 10.25 -18.03 -9.22
N ALA A 2 9.87 -18.72 -8.14
CA ALA A 2 8.46 -18.98 -7.83
C ALA A 2 7.68 -17.65 -7.73
N LYS A 3 6.63 -17.50 -8.53
CA LYS A 3 5.73 -16.34 -8.48
C LYS A 3 5.00 -16.38 -7.15
N THR A 4 5.39 -15.52 -6.20
CA THR A 4 4.69 -15.40 -4.91
C THR A 4 3.19 -15.23 -5.18
N ALA A 5 2.35 -16.13 -4.67
CA ALA A 5 0.91 -16.02 -4.82
C ALA A 5 0.41 -14.71 -4.18
N GLY A 6 -0.46 -13.99 -4.88
CA GLY A 6 -1.06 -12.76 -4.37
C GLY A 6 -2.14 -13.05 -3.32
N THR A 7 -2.38 -12.08 -2.43
CA THR A 7 -3.48 -12.14 -1.47
C THR A 7 -4.65 -11.33 -2.01
N THR A 8 -5.83 -11.94 -2.10
CA THR A 8 -7.07 -11.28 -2.53
C THR A 8 -7.83 -10.72 -1.34
N TYR A 9 -8.34 -9.50 -1.52
CA TYR A 9 -9.13 -8.74 -0.56
C TYR A 9 -10.47 -8.37 -1.17
N THR A 10 -11.51 -8.32 -0.34
CA THR A 10 -12.78 -7.67 -0.66
C THR A 10 -12.72 -6.23 -0.18
N MET A 11 -12.97 -5.26 -1.06
CA MET A 11 -12.94 -3.84 -0.77
C MET A 11 -14.08 -3.46 0.18
N THR A 12 -13.80 -2.58 1.16
CA THR A 12 -14.84 -2.10 2.07
C THR A 12 -15.67 -0.98 1.43
N LYS A 13 -16.85 -0.62 1.99
CA LYS A 13 -17.71 0.47 1.46
C LYS A 13 -17.00 1.83 1.35
N LYS A 14 -15.99 2.10 2.19
CA LYS A 14 -15.14 3.32 2.14
C LYS A 14 -13.85 3.10 1.33
N GLY A 15 -13.78 2.00 0.59
CA GLY A 15 -12.56 1.23 0.44
C GLY A 15 -11.57 1.71 -0.60
N ALA A 16 -11.86 2.72 -1.41
CA ALA A 16 -10.85 3.34 -2.28
C ALA A 16 -10.94 4.87 -2.21
N THR A 17 -9.80 5.53 -2.19
CA THR A 17 -9.73 6.99 -2.19
C THR A 17 -8.64 7.45 -3.13
N PHE A 18 -8.98 8.41 -3.99
CA PHE A 18 -8.03 9.15 -4.83
C PHE A 18 -7.83 10.52 -4.19
N PHE A 19 -6.60 10.83 -3.81
CA PHE A 19 -6.32 12.11 -3.17
C PHE A 19 -6.19 13.20 -4.24
N LYS A 20 -6.96 14.30 -4.08
CA LYS A 20 -6.87 15.48 -4.95
C LYS A 20 -5.43 16.03 -5.05
N LYS A 21 -4.70 15.98 -3.94
CA LYS A 21 -3.27 16.31 -3.87
C LYS A 21 -2.50 15.12 -3.29
N ALA A 22 -1.30 14.87 -3.81
CA ALA A 22 -0.43 13.84 -3.26
C ALA A 22 -0.10 14.17 -1.79
N LYS A 23 -0.14 13.15 -0.93
CA LYS A 23 0.23 13.25 0.48
C LYS A 23 1.67 12.77 0.66
N PHE A 24 2.42 13.42 1.54
CA PHE A 24 3.76 12.97 1.90
C PHE A 24 3.70 11.92 3.00
N TYR A 25 4.45 10.85 2.81
CA TYR A 25 4.68 9.78 3.78
C TYR A 25 6.16 9.42 3.74
N HIS A 26 6.69 8.87 4.81
CA HIS A 26 8.07 8.40 4.84
C HIS A 26 8.21 7.01 5.45
N THR A 27 9.31 6.36 5.08
CA THR A 27 9.84 5.17 5.74
C THR A 27 10.73 5.60 6.91
N LYS A 28 10.71 4.81 7.98
CA LYS A 28 11.69 4.90 9.07
C LYS A 28 12.90 4.02 8.73
N ASP A 29 13.48 3.34 9.70
CA ASP A 29 14.69 2.52 9.52
C ASP A 29 14.42 1.23 8.73
N LYS A 30 13.17 0.77 8.73
CA LYS A 30 12.77 -0.44 7.99
C LYS A 30 12.41 -0.12 6.54
N SER A 31 12.83 -0.99 5.63
CA SER A 31 12.47 -0.99 4.20
C SER A 31 11.15 -1.74 3.97
N PRO A 32 9.99 -1.07 3.85
CA PRO A 32 8.72 -1.76 3.74
C PRO A 32 8.54 -2.38 2.36
N VAL A 33 7.83 -3.51 2.33
CA VAL A 33 7.43 -4.16 1.07
C VAL A 33 6.37 -3.32 0.36
N TYR A 34 6.54 -3.17 -0.96
CA TYR A 34 5.47 -2.74 -1.85
C TYR A 34 4.97 -3.89 -2.74
N TYR A 35 3.71 -3.77 -3.13
CA TYR A 35 2.93 -4.79 -3.80
C TYR A 35 2.44 -4.26 -5.15
N LYS A 36 2.38 -5.14 -6.15
CA LYS A 36 1.58 -4.91 -7.36
C LYS A 36 0.12 -5.24 -7.04
N GLY A 37 -0.77 -4.29 -7.33
CA GLY A 37 -2.21 -4.46 -7.13
C GLY A 37 -2.90 -4.73 -8.45
N ALA A 38 -3.71 -5.79 -8.51
CA ALA A 38 -4.65 -6.06 -9.60
C ALA A 38 -6.08 -5.87 -9.07
N PHE A 39 -6.86 -5.01 -9.72
CA PHE A 39 -8.24 -4.69 -9.32
C PHE A 39 -9.17 -5.31 -10.34
N ALA A 40 -10.16 -6.07 -9.88
CA ALA A 40 -11.17 -6.63 -10.77
C ALA A 40 -12.07 -5.51 -11.30
N ALA A 41 -12.48 -5.61 -12.57
CA ALA A 41 -13.39 -4.64 -13.18
C ALA A 41 -14.82 -4.79 -12.64
N ASP A 42 -15.28 -6.04 -12.51
CA ASP A 42 -16.69 -6.37 -12.25
C ASP A 42 -16.96 -6.82 -10.82
N SER A 43 -15.98 -6.72 -9.93
CA SER A 43 -16.17 -7.05 -8.52
C SER A 43 -15.41 -6.09 -7.61
N ALA A 44 -15.94 -5.90 -6.40
CA ALA A 44 -15.28 -5.14 -5.35
C ALA A 44 -14.09 -5.91 -4.74
N THR A 45 -13.22 -6.50 -5.56
CA THR A 45 -12.06 -7.27 -5.10
C THR A 45 -10.76 -6.80 -5.73
N PHE A 46 -9.67 -6.97 -4.99
CA PHE A 46 -8.33 -6.68 -5.50
C PHE A 46 -7.33 -7.67 -4.93
N THR A 47 -6.28 -7.95 -5.69
CA THR A 47 -5.20 -8.87 -5.32
C THR A 47 -3.89 -8.11 -5.20
N MET A 48 -3.22 -8.25 -4.06
CA MET A 48 -1.90 -7.67 -3.80
C MET A 48 -0.84 -8.76 -3.88
N THR A 49 0.10 -8.60 -4.80
CA THR A 49 1.23 -9.52 -4.98
C THR A 49 2.51 -8.83 -4.54
N LYS A 50 3.24 -9.43 -3.61
CA LYS A 50 4.54 -8.90 -3.13
C LYS A 50 5.46 -8.70 -4.33
N TYR A 51 6.11 -7.53 -4.40
CA TYR A 51 7.00 -7.21 -5.52
C TYR A 51 8.43 -6.93 -5.05
N SER A 52 8.67 -5.84 -4.33
CA SER A 52 10.00 -5.48 -3.81
C SER A 52 9.85 -4.59 -2.56
N THR A 53 10.91 -3.94 -2.12
CA THR A 53 10.93 -3.04 -0.95
C THR A 53 11.21 -1.60 -1.35
N LEU A 54 10.65 -0.66 -0.59
CA LEU A 54 11.07 0.74 -0.63
C LEU A 54 12.39 0.91 0.12
N ASN A 55 13.09 2.01 -0.15
CA ASN A 55 14.24 2.41 0.64
C ASN A 55 13.77 2.89 2.03
N SER A 56 14.55 2.60 3.06
CA SER A 56 14.40 3.18 4.40
C SER A 56 14.77 4.68 4.38
N ALA A 57 14.37 5.40 5.43
CA ALA A 57 14.67 6.81 5.69
C ALA A 57 14.40 7.75 4.48
N LYS A 58 13.34 7.48 3.71
CA LYS A 58 12.98 8.29 2.53
C LYS A 58 11.54 8.77 2.57
N THR A 59 11.34 9.97 2.01
CA THR A 59 10.02 10.56 1.79
C THR A 59 9.47 10.16 0.42
N TYR A 60 8.18 9.86 0.38
CA TYR A 60 7.43 9.37 -0.77
C TYR A 60 6.12 10.15 -0.93
N LYS A 61 5.65 10.24 -2.18
CA LYS A 61 4.34 10.81 -2.52
C LYS A 61 3.31 9.69 -2.64
N VAL A 62 2.24 9.78 -1.86
CA VAL A 62 1.10 8.85 -1.88
C VAL A 62 -0.09 9.53 -2.56
N THR A 63 -0.70 8.86 -3.55
CA THR A 63 -1.80 9.44 -4.33
C THR A 63 -3.13 8.72 -4.15
N ARG A 64 -3.12 7.49 -3.65
CA ARG A 64 -4.33 6.68 -3.46
C ARG A 64 -4.26 5.89 -2.16
N SER A 65 -5.41 5.50 -1.64
CA SER A 65 -5.53 4.46 -0.61
C SER A 65 -6.60 3.46 -0.99
N VAL A 66 -6.42 2.21 -0.56
CA VAL A 66 -7.46 1.19 -0.63
C VAL A 66 -7.52 0.41 0.69
N THR A 67 -8.71 0.12 1.18
CA THR A 67 -8.96 -0.71 2.35
C THR A 67 -9.76 -1.93 1.93
N GLY A 68 -9.29 -3.11 2.31
CA GLY A 68 -9.99 -4.36 2.05
C GLY A 68 -9.83 -5.37 3.17
N ILE A 69 -10.71 -6.36 3.19
CA ILE A 69 -10.72 -7.49 4.11
C ILE A 69 -10.14 -8.69 3.37
N ALA A 70 -9.06 -9.29 3.88
CA ALA A 70 -8.44 -10.45 3.25
C ALA A 70 -9.41 -11.63 3.20
N LYS A 71 -9.59 -12.26 2.03
CA LYS A 71 -10.56 -13.36 1.87
C LYS A 71 -10.25 -14.58 2.75
N LYS A 72 -8.95 -14.86 2.98
CA LYS A 72 -8.52 -16.05 3.75
C LYS A 72 -8.46 -15.82 5.26
N THR A 73 -7.96 -14.65 5.68
CA THR A 73 -7.69 -14.38 7.10
C THR A 73 -8.71 -13.45 7.75
N HIS A 74 -9.63 -12.90 6.95
CA HIS A 74 -10.65 -11.94 7.39
C HIS A 74 -10.08 -10.69 8.09
N LYS A 75 -8.77 -10.43 7.93
CA LYS A 75 -8.12 -9.24 8.50
C LYS A 75 -8.30 -8.04 7.57
N THR A 76 -8.72 -6.92 8.16
CA THR A 76 -8.77 -5.63 7.47
C THR A 76 -7.36 -5.10 7.25
N GLN A 77 -7.07 -4.66 6.04
CA GLN A 77 -5.80 -4.05 5.68
C GLN A 77 -6.02 -2.82 4.80
N THR A 78 -5.38 -1.72 5.21
CA THR A 78 -5.28 -0.51 4.40
C THR A 78 -3.94 -0.49 3.68
N PHE A 79 -3.99 -0.13 2.40
CA PHE A 79 -2.84 0.07 1.53
C PHE A 79 -2.82 1.51 1.00
N LEU A 80 -1.61 2.04 0.83
CA LEU A 80 -1.32 3.36 0.28
C LEU A 80 -0.53 3.18 -1.02
N TYR A 81 -0.97 3.83 -2.10
CA TYR A 81 -0.25 3.79 -3.36
C TYR A 81 0.85 4.85 -3.38
N VAL A 82 2.10 4.38 -3.41
CA VAL A 82 3.30 5.20 -3.53
C VAL A 82 3.60 5.44 -5.02
N LYS A 83 3.62 6.70 -5.43
CA LYS A 83 3.82 7.10 -6.84
C LYS A 83 5.17 6.58 -7.35
N GLY A 84 5.16 5.88 -8.48
CA GLY A 84 6.35 5.30 -9.11
C GLY A 84 6.76 3.92 -8.57
N TYR A 85 6.06 3.39 -7.57
CA TYR A 85 6.36 2.09 -6.97
C TYR A 85 5.13 1.18 -6.98
N GLY A 86 4.26 1.28 -5.98
CA GLY A 86 3.13 0.39 -5.83
C GLY A 86 2.40 0.58 -4.50
N TRP A 87 1.65 -0.43 -4.09
CA TRP A 87 0.86 -0.38 -2.86
C TRP A 87 1.70 -0.78 -1.66
N VAL A 88 1.60 -0.06 -0.55
CA VAL A 88 2.31 -0.36 0.71
C VAL A 88 1.29 -0.41 1.83
N LYS A 89 1.46 -1.33 2.79
CA LYS A 89 0.59 -1.38 3.97
C LYS A 89 0.69 -0.06 4.74
N SER A 90 -0.44 0.53 5.10
CA SER A 90 -0.48 1.88 5.68
C SER A 90 0.35 2.01 6.95
N TYR A 91 0.33 1.01 7.84
CA TYR A 91 1.08 1.00 9.10
C TYR A 91 2.60 0.96 8.89
N SER A 92 3.08 0.64 7.70
CA SER A 92 4.50 0.60 7.36
C SER A 92 5.04 1.95 6.89
N LEU A 93 4.18 2.97 6.80
CA LEU A 93 4.54 4.34 6.43
C LEU A 93 4.08 5.32 7.50
N THR A 94 4.89 6.33 7.77
CA THR A 94 4.54 7.43 8.68
C THR A 94 4.13 8.63 7.85
N LYS A 95 3.05 9.32 8.23
CA LYS A 95 2.56 10.50 7.52
C LYS A 95 3.53 11.67 7.73
N GLY A 96 3.79 12.45 6.68
CA GLY A 96 4.69 13.61 6.71
C GLY A 96 6.03 13.34 6.02
N ILE A 97 6.88 14.37 6.01
CA ILE A 97 8.23 14.33 5.44
C ILE A 97 9.18 13.75 6.49
N PHE A 98 10.11 12.89 6.07
CA PHE A 98 11.18 12.38 6.94
C PHE A 98 12.06 13.53 7.42
N LYS A 99 12.34 13.57 8.72
CA LYS A 99 13.33 14.46 9.32
C LYS A 99 14.25 13.59 10.15
N GLN A 100 15.54 13.64 9.86
CA GLN A 100 16.54 13.03 10.73
C GLN A 100 16.58 13.86 12.02
N ALA A 101 16.69 13.21 13.17
CA ALA A 101 17.05 13.91 14.40
C ALA A 101 18.54 14.30 14.28
N ASP A 102 18.85 15.53 14.67
CA ASP A 102 20.22 16.06 14.75
C ASP A 102 21.04 15.28 15.80
#